data_AF-A0A4Z0QI90-F1
#
_entry.id   AF-A0A4Z0QI90-F1
#
_cell.length_a   1.000
_cell.length_b   1.000
_cell.length_c   1.000
_cell.angle_alpha   90.00
_cell.angle_beta   90.00
_cell.angle_gamma   90.00
#
_symmetry.space_group_name_H-M   'P 1'
#
loop_
_entity.id
_entity.type
_entity.pdbx_description
1 polymer ?
#
loop_
_entity_poly.entity_id
_entity_poly.type
_entity_poly.pdbx_seq_one_letter_code
_entity_poly.pdbx_strand_id
1 'polypeptide(L)'
;MAFLQTISQPWQQHAEHLRQVLAQLDPKERRRILDYISMPPEPPKPKAYPIGECMRAARRVAELLQLHQKWTQAKARRETARELGVSPVQLRRMLRHVEQ
;
A
#
# COMPACT_ATOMS: atom_id res chain seq x y z
N MET A 1 43.56 26.64 -18.88
CA MET A 1 42.38 26.77 -18.00
C MET A 1 41.38 25.72 -18.42
N ALA A 2 41.21 24.65 -17.64
CA ALA A 2 40.32 23.55 -17.98
C ALA A 2 38.90 23.87 -17.49
N PHE A 3 37.95 23.98 -18.42
CA PHE A 3 36.53 24.06 -18.12
C PHE A 3 36.05 22.68 -17.64
N LEU A 4 35.80 22.53 -16.34
CA LEU A 4 35.05 21.40 -15.83
C LEU A 4 33.60 21.56 -16.31
N GLN A 5 33.26 20.90 -17.42
CA GLN A 5 31.87 20.72 -17.80
C GLN A 5 31.20 19.87 -16.72
N THR A 6 30.48 20.53 -15.82
CA THR A 6 29.61 19.87 -14.84
C THR A 6 28.54 19.11 -15.61
N ILE A 7 28.70 17.79 -15.69
CA ILE A 7 27.69 16.87 -16.24
C ILE A 7 26.47 17.02 -15.31
N SER A 8 25.47 17.76 -15.80
CA SER A 8 24.22 17.97 -15.06
C SER A 8 23.53 16.62 -14.88
N GLN A 9 23.51 16.10 -13.66
CA GLN A 9 22.82 14.84 -13.41
C GLN A 9 21.30 15.04 -13.60
N PRO A 10 20.56 14.04 -14.13
CA PRO A 10 19.13 14.18 -14.39
C PRO A 10 18.32 14.65 -13.18
N TRP A 11 18.72 14.30 -11.95
CA TRP A 11 18.04 14.75 -10.73
C TRP A 11 18.22 16.26 -10.45
N GLN A 12 19.26 16.91 -10.97
CA GLN A 12 19.49 18.34 -10.74
C GLN A 12 18.42 19.19 -11.41
N GLN A 13 17.99 18.80 -12.62
CA GLN A 13 16.88 19.47 -13.31
C GLN A 13 15.57 19.36 -12.49
N HIS A 14 15.30 18.18 -11.92
CA HIS A 14 14.14 17.95 -11.07
C HIS A 14 14.23 18.75 -9.75
N ALA A 15 15.42 18.86 -9.17
CA ALA A 15 15.65 19.66 -7.97
C ALA A 15 15.47 21.16 -8.22
N GLU A 16 15.97 21.67 -9.35
CA GLU A 16 15.78 23.07 -9.76
C GLU A 16 14.30 23.39 -9.97
N HIS A 17 13.58 22.49 -10.66
CA HIS A 17 12.14 22.62 -10.85
C HIS A 17 11.39 22.66 -9.51
N LEU A 18 11.73 21.75 -8.58
CA LEU A 18 11.15 21.74 -7.23
C LEU A 18 11.42 23.06 -6.49
N ARG A 19 12.63 23.63 -6.59
CA ARG A 19 12.94 24.94 -5.98
C ARG A 19 12.07 26.05 -6.57
N GLN A 20 11.90 26.07 -7.90
CA GLN A 20 11.05 27.06 -8.57
C GLN A 20 9.59 26.96 -8.12
N VAL A 21 9.06 25.74 -8.01
CA VAL A 21 7.69 25.51 -7.52
C VAL A 21 7.55 25.93 -6.05
N LEU A 22 8.49 25.53 -5.19
CA LEU A 22 8.47 25.90 -3.77
C LEU A 22 8.63 27.41 -3.54
N ALA A 23 9.30 28.13 -4.44
CA ALA A 23 9.47 29.58 -4.36
C ALA A 23 8.17 30.36 -4.64
N GLN A 24 7.20 29.76 -5.33
CA GLN A 24 5.90 30.36 -5.64
C GLN A 24 4.88 30.17 -4.50
N LEU A 25 5.16 29.29 -3.54
CA LEU A 25 4.26 29.00 -2.42
C LEU A 25 4.49 29.95 -1.24
N ASP A 26 3.44 30.13 -0.44
CA ASP A 26 3.54 30.86 0.81
C ASP A 26 4.58 30.22 1.75
N PRO A 27 5.34 31.02 2.53
CA PRO A 27 6.39 30.49 3.40
C PRO A 27 5.90 29.41 4.38
N LYS A 28 4.64 29.50 4.85
CA LYS A 28 4.02 28.51 5.74
C LYS A 28 3.74 27.19 5.03
N GLU A 29 3.24 27.24 3.79
CA GLU A 29 2.94 26.04 3.00
C GLU A 29 4.21 25.36 2.52
N ARG A 30 5.17 26.15 2.03
CA ARG A 30 6.52 25.69 1.69
C ARG A 30 7.16 24.93 2.85
N ARG A 31 7.06 25.47 4.07
CA ARG A 31 7.61 24.84 5.27
C ARG A 31 6.96 23.48 5.54
N ARG A 32 5.63 23.41 5.50
CA ARG A 32 4.88 22.14 5.68
C ARG A 32 5.30 21.06 4.68
N ILE A 33 5.47 21.43 3.41
CA ILE A 33 5.90 20.50 2.36
C ILE A 33 7.33 20.02 2.62
N LEU A 34 8.25 20.93 2.94
CA LEU A 34 9.63 20.57 3.27
C LEU A 34 9.72 19.68 4.51
N ASP A 35 8.90 19.95 5.53
CA ASP A 35 8.80 19.11 6.72
C ASP A 35 8.28 17.71 6.35
N TYR A 36 7.27 17.59 5.48
CA TYR A 36 6.76 16.30 4.99
C TYR A 36 7.81 15.53 4.17
N ILE A 37 8.62 16.20 3.36
CA ILE A 37 9.69 15.56 2.58
C ILE A 37 10.83 15.10 3.50
N SER A 38 11.20 15.93 4.47
CA SER A 38 12.32 15.66 5.39
C SER A 38 11.96 14.61 6.44
N MET A 39 10.71 14.61 6.87
CA MET A 39 10.16 13.70 7.87
C MET A 39 8.78 13.24 7.41
N PRO A 40 8.72 12.31 6.45
CA PRO A 40 7.45 11.77 6.00
C PRO A 40 6.75 11.10 7.18
N PRO A 41 5.41 11.25 7.29
CA PRO A 41 4.67 10.57 8.34
C PRO A 41 4.87 9.06 8.20
N GLU A 42 4.91 8.36 9.34
CA GLU A 42 4.99 6.91 9.32
C GLU A 42 3.84 6.33 8.48
N PRO A 43 4.12 5.33 7.62
CA PRO A 43 3.07 4.69 6.86
C PRO A 43 2.03 4.14 7.84
N PRO A 44 0.73 4.25 7.51
CA PRO A 44 -0.32 3.72 8.38
C PRO A 44 -0.05 2.24 8.65
N LYS A 45 0.02 1.88 9.93
CA LYS A 45 0.30 0.50 10.33
C LYS A 45 -0.73 -0.43 9.69
N PRO A 46 -0.31 -1.58 9.14
CA PRO A 46 -1.25 -2.56 8.59
C PRO A 46 -2.32 -2.88 9.64
N LYS A 47 -3.59 -2.84 9.25
CA LYS A 47 -4.69 -3.24 10.13
C LYS A 47 -4.43 -4.68 10.58
N ALA A 48 -4.29 -4.88 11.89
CA ALA A 48 -4.17 -6.21 12.46
C ALA A 48 -5.51 -6.94 12.28
N TYR A 49 -5.44 -8.19 11.79
CA TYR A 49 -6.61 -9.06 11.70
C TYR A 49 -6.59 -9.99 12.91
N PRO A 50 -7.61 -9.96 13.78
CA PRO A 50 -7.71 -10.89 14.89
C PRO A 50 -7.65 -12.33 14.37
N ILE A 51 -6.85 -13.19 15.01
CA ILE A 51 -6.65 -14.58 14.54
C ILE A 51 -7.96 -15.35 14.40
N GLY A 52 -8.95 -15.08 15.27
CA GLY A 52 -10.28 -15.69 15.18
C GLY A 52 -11.03 -15.33 13.89
N GLU A 53 -10.88 -14.11 13.36
CA GLU A 53 -11.47 -13.70 12.08
C GLU A 53 -10.75 -14.35 10.91
N CYS A 54 -9.41 -14.43 10.97
CA CYS A 54 -8.60 -15.12 9.97
C CYS A 54 -8.97 -16.61 9.88
N MET A 55 -9.11 -17.29 11.02
CA MET A 55 -9.53 -18.70 11.09
C MET A 55 -10.95 -18.89 10.55
N ARG A 56 -11.88 -17.98 10.88
CA ARG A 56 -13.24 -18.02 10.34
C ARG A 56 -13.25 -17.90 8.82
N ALA A 57 -12.48 -16.95 8.28
CA ALA A 57 -12.32 -16.78 6.84
C ALA A 57 -11.74 -18.03 6.17
N ALA A 58 -10.69 -18.63 6.75
CA ALA A 58 -10.08 -19.85 6.22
C ALA A 58 -11.05 -21.04 6.21
N ARG A 59 -11.76 -21.27 7.32
CA ARG A 59 -12.79 -22.32 7.41
C ARG A 59 -13.87 -22.12 6.37
N ARG A 60 -14.36 -20.88 6.21
CA ARG A 60 -15.41 -20.59 5.25
C ARG A 60 -14.99 -20.86 3.80
N VAL A 61 -13.76 -20.51 3.43
CA VAL A 61 -13.21 -20.86 2.12
C VAL A 61 -13.17 -22.38 1.92
N ALA A 62 -12.73 -23.13 2.93
CA ALA A 62 -12.67 -24.59 2.87
C ALA A 62 -14.08 -25.21 2.75
N GLU A 63 -15.06 -24.73 3.52
CA GLU A 63 -16.46 -25.15 3.44
C GLU A 63 -17.03 -24.93 2.02
N LEU A 64 -16.82 -23.75 1.43
CA LEU A 64 -17.31 -23.46 0.09
C LEU A 64 -16.70 -24.37 -0.98
N LEU A 65 -15.42 -24.73 -0.84
CA LEU A 65 -14.77 -25.68 -1.75
C LEU A 65 -15.28 -27.11 -1.57
N GLN A 66 -15.63 -27.51 -0.34
CA GLN A 66 -16.24 -28.81 -0.07
C GLN A 66 -17.67 -28.89 -0.60
N LEU A 67 -18.48 -27.85 -0.36
CA LEU A 67 -19.87 -27.76 -0.83
C LEU A 67 -19.96 -27.65 -2.35
N HIS A 68 -19.00 -26.96 -2.97
CA HIS A 68 -18.99 -26.73 -4.41
C HIS A 68 -17.70 -27.26 -5.04
N GLN A 69 -17.63 -28.57 -5.29
CA GLN A 69 -16.44 -29.24 -5.85
C GLN A 69 -15.95 -28.67 -7.20
N LYS A 70 -16.80 -27.99 -7.97
CA LYS A 70 -16.43 -27.33 -9.23
C LYS A 70 -15.89 -25.92 -9.06
N TRP A 71 -15.93 -25.36 -7.85
CA TRP A 71 -15.45 -23.99 -7.61
C TRP A 71 -13.93 -23.95 -7.53
N THR A 72 -13.37 -22.92 -8.16
CA THR A 72 -11.96 -22.61 -7.99
C THR A 72 -11.73 -21.92 -6.65
N GLN A 73 -10.50 -22.00 -6.12
CA GLN A 73 -10.13 -21.23 -4.92
C GLN A 73 -10.42 -19.72 -5.07
N ALA A 74 -10.21 -19.16 -6.27
CA ALA A 74 -10.47 -17.75 -6.53
C ALA A 74 -11.95 -17.40 -6.35
N LYS A 75 -12.86 -18.28 -6.81
CA LYS A 75 -14.30 -18.10 -6.64
C LYS A 75 -14.72 -18.22 -5.17
N ALA A 76 -14.27 -19.25 -4.47
CA ALA A 76 -14.56 -19.43 -3.04
C ALA A 76 -14.08 -18.25 -2.19
N ARG A 77 -12.86 -17.74 -2.46
CA ARG A 77 -12.33 -16.53 -1.81
C ARG A 77 -13.17 -15.29 -2.14
N ARG A 78 -13.62 -15.11 -3.38
CA ARG A 78 -14.45 -13.96 -3.76
C ARG A 78 -15.78 -13.96 -3.02
N GLU A 79 -16.46 -15.11 -2.93
CA GLU A 79 -17.72 -15.21 -2.20
C GLU A 79 -17.50 -15.04 -0.69
N THR A 80 -16.46 -15.64 -0.12
CA THR A 80 -16.13 -15.43 1.31
C THR A 80 -15.86 -13.97 1.62
N ALA A 81 -15.14 -13.25 0.74
CA ALA A 81 -14.88 -11.82 0.92
C ALA A 81 -16.18 -11.01 0.92
N ARG A 82 -17.10 -11.36 0.02
CA ARG A 82 -18.43 -10.74 -0.07
C ARG A 82 -19.27 -11.01 1.19
N GLU A 83 -19.32 -12.25 1.67
CA GLU A 83 -20.06 -12.63 2.89
C GLU A 83 -19.53 -11.94 4.14
N LEU A 84 -18.20 -11.80 4.27
CA LEU A 84 -17.56 -11.16 5.42
C LEU A 84 -17.50 -9.63 5.32
N GLY A 85 -17.96 -9.04 4.22
CA GLY A 85 -17.91 -7.58 4.00
C GLY A 85 -16.49 -7.02 3.90
N VAL A 86 -15.53 -7.83 3.43
CA VAL A 86 -14.11 -7.44 3.30
C VAL A 86 -13.69 -7.39 1.84
N SER A 87 -12.65 -6.61 1.53
CA SER A 87 -12.10 -6.61 0.17
C SER A 87 -11.39 -7.94 -0.15
N PRO A 88 -11.31 -8.36 -1.42
CA PRO A 88 -10.54 -9.56 -1.81
C PRO A 88 -9.06 -9.48 -1.42
N VAL A 89 -8.49 -8.26 -1.39
CA VAL A 89 -7.10 -8.02 -0.94
C VAL A 89 -6.98 -8.29 0.56
N GLN A 90 -7.93 -7.79 1.34
CA GLN A 90 -7.99 -8.00 2.78
C GLN A 90 -8.13 -9.48 3.11
N LEU A 91 -9.04 -10.21 2.44
CA LEU A 91 -9.20 -11.65 2.65
C LEU A 91 -7.89 -12.41 2.38
N ARG A 92 -7.18 -12.09 1.29
CA ARG A 92 -5.88 -12.72 1.01
C ARG A 92 -4.86 -12.49 2.12
N ARG A 93 -4.84 -11.29 2.72
CA ARG A 93 -3.96 -11.00 3.86
C ARG A 93 -4.36 -11.82 5.09
N MET A 94 -5.66 -11.89 5.39
CA MET A 94 -6.18 -12.70 6.50
C MET A 94 -5.79 -14.17 6.36
N LEU A 95 -5.93 -14.75 5.17
CA LEU A 95 -5.58 -16.16 4.94
C LEU A 95 -4.07 -16.44 5.11
N ARG A 96 -3.20 -15.50 4.74
CA ARG A 96 -1.75 -15.64 4.97
C ARG A 96 -1.38 -15.76 6.44
N HIS A 97 -2.17 -15.16 7.34
CA HIS A 97 -1.92 -15.27 8.79
C HIS A 97 -2.30 -16.64 9.37
N VAL A 98 -3.01 -17.48 8.61
CA VAL A 98 -3.38 -18.85 9.02
C VAL A 98 -2.42 -19.88 8.43
N GLU A 99 -1.81 -19.57 7.28
CA GLU A 99 -0.85 -20.44 6.59
C GLU A 99 0.59 -20.33 7.15
N GLN A 100 0.85 -19.38 8.05
CA GLN A 100 2.12 -19.19 8.76
C GLN A 100 2.12 -19.92 10.10
#